data_AF-A0A502EII2-F1
#
_entry.id   AF-A0A502EII2-F1
#
_cell.length_a   1.000
_cell.length_b   1.000
_cell.length_c   1.000
_cell.angle_alpha   90.00
_cell.angle_beta   90.00
_cell.angle_gamma   90.00
#
_symmetry.space_group_name_H-M   'P 1'
#
loop_
_entity.id
_entity.type
_entity.pdbx_description
1 polymer ?
#
loop_
_entity_poly.entity_id
_entity_poly.type
_entity_poly.pdbx_seq_one_letter_code
_entity_poly.pdbx_strand_id
1 'polypeptide(L)'
;MKNKLLSLFLFLGSYAAYSQVGIGTPMPNASSQLEVVASDKGVLIPRINLTGSTDVTTILNGNVNSLLVFNTASVADITPGYYYWLDNKWLRLMSNANIVNNTVIWNPLSNQFTYIDQAGNTQVISISNLVKANETLTTLIYDPVLNTLIYQDEKGVNNSVNLDLVSKNETLTKFAYDAIAKTLNYQDERGVTTSLNLVDLVGDAETKTSFIYDPIAKTLTYNAEKGTIPTVLNLVDLVGESVKTGNGLTVDASKTIGLGGTLTSNTTIATAGNTIAISGLSNIGTPIDNIVVSDPTSGVLKTISIVDLAPVTSVSTGINSNGLTIAPTTGNVKVEIATADATTTGSLKNTDFAIFNNKIGSVTGAGAIVVDNTIPTNPIVGVNIANGTTLGVVKESAINPSVTINTNGELIANAANINLGGDVIGAANANVIAPNTITTAKILDANVTTAKIADANVTTGKIAPGTNNTVLVTDATGAVTWIDKDSFGAIADQVTISGLGTTASPFLVKDLGIVTSKLADGAVTTVKILDANVTTAKIADANVTTGKIAPGTNNTVLVTDATGAVTWIDKDSFGAIADQVTISGLGTTASPFLVKDLGIVTSKLADGAVTTVKILDANV
;
A
#
# COMPACT_ATOMS: atom_id res chain seq x y z
N MET A 1 30.28 -123.68 -28.67
CA MET A 1 30.47 -122.24 -28.37
C MET A 1 29.55 -121.68 -27.27
N LYS A 2 28.75 -122.48 -26.54
CA LYS A 2 27.81 -121.95 -25.52
C LYS A 2 28.38 -121.81 -24.09
N ASN A 3 29.48 -122.50 -23.76
CA ASN A 3 29.99 -122.53 -22.37
C ASN A 3 31.14 -121.53 -22.12
N LYS A 4 31.67 -120.85 -23.16
CA LYS A 4 32.70 -119.81 -23.01
C LYS A 4 32.15 -118.39 -22.93
N LEU A 5 30.88 -118.17 -23.29
CA LEU A 5 30.24 -116.85 -23.20
C LEU A 5 29.87 -116.51 -21.75
N LEU A 6 29.52 -117.51 -20.93
CA LEU A 6 29.11 -117.31 -19.54
C LEU A 6 30.26 -116.82 -18.64
N SER A 7 31.47 -117.37 -18.81
CA SER A 7 32.65 -116.90 -18.08
C SER A 7 33.11 -115.51 -18.54
N LEU A 8 32.90 -115.17 -19.82
CA LEU A 8 33.19 -113.82 -20.33
C LEU A 8 32.18 -112.79 -19.77
N PHE A 9 30.91 -113.16 -19.63
CA PHE A 9 29.90 -112.31 -18.99
C PHE A 9 30.16 -112.13 -17.49
N LEU A 10 30.64 -113.16 -16.79
CA LEU A 10 31.02 -113.07 -15.37
C LEU A 10 32.27 -112.20 -15.14
N PHE A 11 33.19 -112.15 -16.11
CA PHE A 11 34.41 -111.33 -16.01
C PHE A 11 34.22 -109.88 -16.49
N LEU A 12 33.23 -109.59 -17.35
CA LEU A 12 32.90 -108.22 -17.77
C LEU A 12 31.87 -107.54 -16.84
N GLY A 13 31.07 -108.30 -16.07
CA GLY A 13 30.08 -107.77 -15.13
C GLY A 13 30.64 -107.29 -13.77
N SER A 14 31.95 -107.47 -13.52
CA SER A 14 32.60 -107.09 -12.25
C SER A 14 33.17 -105.67 -12.24
N TYR A 15 33.07 -104.94 -13.36
CA TYR A 15 33.49 -103.54 -13.42
C TYR A 15 32.29 -102.62 -13.19
N ALA A 16 32.28 -101.96 -12.02
CA ALA A 16 31.31 -100.98 -11.53
C ALA A 16 30.10 -101.51 -10.71
N ALA A 17 30.37 -102.25 -9.63
CA ALA A 17 29.45 -102.27 -8.49
C ALA A 17 29.87 -101.15 -7.50
N TYR A 18 29.36 -99.93 -7.71
CA TYR A 18 29.44 -98.90 -6.66
C TYR A 18 28.46 -99.29 -5.55
N SER A 19 28.98 -99.84 -4.45
CA SER A 19 28.14 -100.25 -3.32
C SER A 19 28.09 -99.16 -2.25
N GLN A 20 26.89 -98.80 -1.84
CA GLN A 20 26.63 -98.01 -0.63
C GLN A 20 27.15 -98.76 0.61
N VAL A 21 27.79 -98.04 1.52
CA VAL A 21 28.36 -98.64 2.74
C VAL A 21 27.33 -98.56 3.86
N GLY A 22 26.82 -99.71 4.28
CA GLY A 22 26.00 -99.85 5.48
C GLY A 22 26.83 -100.32 6.66
N ILE A 23 26.84 -99.55 7.74
CA ILE A 23 27.41 -99.98 9.03
C ILE A 23 26.25 -100.18 9.99
N GLY A 24 25.96 -101.44 10.35
CA GLY A 24 24.83 -101.78 11.21
C GLY A 24 23.47 -101.92 10.49
N THR A 25 23.42 -101.73 9.17
CA THR A 25 22.25 -102.03 8.33
C THR A 25 22.66 -102.79 7.05
N PRO A 26 21.98 -103.90 6.70
CA PRO A 26 22.27 -104.66 5.48
C PRO A 26 21.64 -104.03 4.22
N MET A 27 20.70 -103.09 4.38
CA MET A 27 20.05 -102.38 3.29
C MET A 27 20.12 -100.87 3.56
N PRO A 28 21.26 -100.23 3.24
CA PRO A 28 21.36 -98.79 3.38
C PRO A 28 20.30 -98.07 2.55
N ASN A 29 19.87 -96.90 3.02
CA ASN A 29 18.96 -96.05 2.28
C ASN A 29 19.59 -95.68 0.93
N ALA A 30 18.82 -95.82 -0.16
CA ALA A 30 19.29 -95.56 -1.52
C ALA A 30 19.78 -94.12 -1.75
N SER A 31 19.41 -93.17 -0.88
CA SER A 31 19.91 -91.78 -0.91
C SER A 31 21.22 -91.58 -0.15
N SER A 32 21.85 -92.63 0.40
CA SER A 32 23.07 -92.53 1.21
C SER A 32 24.21 -93.35 0.62
N GLN A 33 25.40 -92.75 0.54
CA GLN A 33 26.62 -93.47 0.19
C GLN A 33 27.25 -94.16 1.43
N LEU A 34 26.95 -93.63 2.62
CA LEU A 34 27.31 -94.19 3.92
C LEU A 34 26.13 -94.02 4.88
N GLU A 35 25.63 -95.11 5.45
CA GLU A 35 24.64 -95.10 6.53
C GLU A 35 25.19 -95.85 7.74
N VAL A 36 25.06 -95.24 8.93
CA VAL A 36 25.49 -95.83 10.19
C VAL A 36 24.29 -95.94 11.12
N VAL A 37 23.86 -97.17 11.44
CA VAL A 37 22.69 -97.45 12.28
C VAL A 37 23.12 -98.20 13.55
N ALA A 38 22.82 -97.62 14.71
CA ALA A 38 22.97 -98.26 16.02
C ALA A 38 22.00 -97.64 17.03
N SER A 39 21.56 -98.41 18.03
CA SER A 39 20.67 -97.92 19.10
C SER A 39 21.40 -97.30 20.28
N ASP A 40 22.68 -97.63 20.45
CA ASP A 40 23.47 -97.33 21.66
C ASP A 40 24.93 -96.94 21.34
N LYS A 41 25.26 -96.71 20.06
CA LYS A 41 26.62 -96.35 19.60
C LYS A 41 26.59 -95.11 18.72
N GLY A 42 27.67 -94.32 18.79
CA GLY A 42 27.89 -93.15 17.94
C GLY A 42 29.05 -93.35 16.97
N VAL A 43 29.34 -92.31 16.18
CA VAL A 43 30.50 -92.27 15.27
C VAL A 43 31.59 -91.38 15.88
N LEU A 44 32.77 -91.96 16.12
CA LEU A 44 33.95 -91.17 16.48
C LEU A 44 34.57 -90.59 15.21
N ILE A 45 34.32 -89.31 15.01
CA ILE A 45 35.00 -88.49 13.99
C ILE A 45 36.48 -88.31 14.39
N PRO A 46 37.42 -88.26 13.43
CA PRO A 46 38.83 -88.03 13.71
C PRO A 46 39.07 -86.83 14.64
N ARG A 47 39.79 -87.08 15.75
CA ARG A 47 40.18 -86.07 16.73
C ARG A 47 41.54 -85.51 16.35
N ILE A 48 41.57 -84.27 15.91
CA ILE A 48 42.74 -83.63 15.31
C ILE A 48 43.15 -82.41 16.15
N ASN A 49 44.44 -82.22 16.36
CA ASN A 49 44.98 -81.07 17.07
C ASN A 49 45.31 -79.96 16.05
N LEU A 50 44.29 -79.20 15.63
CA LEU A 50 44.46 -78.13 14.65
C LEU A 50 45.27 -76.97 15.24
N THR A 51 45.97 -76.23 14.40
CA THR A 51 46.83 -75.10 14.79
C THR A 51 46.17 -73.72 14.66
N GLY A 52 44.98 -73.66 14.04
CA GLY A 52 44.19 -72.44 13.84
C GLY A 52 43.07 -72.66 12.82
N SER A 53 42.18 -71.67 12.62
CA SER A 53 41.08 -71.83 11.66
C SER A 53 41.54 -71.90 10.20
N THR A 54 42.76 -71.46 9.88
CA THR A 54 43.35 -71.53 8.54
C THR A 54 44.36 -72.67 8.38
N ASP A 55 44.36 -73.65 9.30
CA ASP A 55 45.31 -74.77 9.27
C ASP A 55 45.10 -75.69 8.07
N VAL A 56 46.04 -75.64 7.12
CA VAL A 56 46.12 -76.50 5.93
C VAL A 56 47.20 -77.57 6.01
N THR A 57 47.90 -77.66 7.15
CA THR A 57 49.15 -78.45 7.29
C THR A 57 48.97 -79.70 8.15
N THR A 58 48.11 -79.66 9.16
CA THR A 58 47.90 -80.80 10.07
C THR A 58 47.31 -82.01 9.34
N ILE A 59 46.52 -81.80 8.29
CA ILE A 59 46.03 -82.85 7.41
C ILE A 59 46.92 -82.89 6.16
N LEU A 60 47.84 -83.85 6.12
CA LEU A 60 48.94 -83.91 5.15
C LEU A 60 48.51 -83.98 3.67
N ASN A 61 47.35 -84.57 3.39
CA ASN A 61 46.82 -84.70 2.03
C ASN A 61 45.94 -83.52 1.60
N GLY A 62 45.98 -82.42 2.35
CA GLY A 62 45.18 -81.22 2.12
C GLY A 62 43.75 -81.34 2.65
N ASN A 63 43.12 -80.18 2.83
CA ASN A 63 41.74 -80.09 3.28
C ASN A 63 40.80 -79.98 2.08
N VAL A 64 39.68 -80.70 2.12
CA VAL A 64 38.62 -80.65 1.10
C VAL A 64 37.32 -80.14 1.72
N ASN A 65 36.50 -79.42 0.95
CA ASN A 65 35.24 -78.89 1.46
C ASN A 65 34.36 -80.04 2.01
N SER A 66 33.68 -79.80 3.14
CA SER A 66 32.90 -80.78 3.90
C SER A 66 33.72 -81.80 4.72
N LEU A 67 35.05 -81.68 4.77
CA LEU A 67 35.86 -82.52 5.65
C LEU A 67 35.53 -82.22 7.12
N LEU A 68 35.10 -83.22 7.89
CA LEU A 68 34.66 -83.08 9.28
C LEU A 68 35.70 -83.64 10.26
N VAL A 69 36.08 -82.85 11.26
CA VAL A 69 37.00 -83.25 12.33
C VAL A 69 36.49 -82.76 13.69
N PHE A 70 36.94 -83.41 14.76
CA PHE A 70 36.82 -82.88 16.11
C PHE A 70 38.16 -82.25 16.50
N ASN A 71 38.20 -80.92 16.62
CA ASN A 71 39.37 -80.21 17.11
C ASN A 71 39.55 -80.46 18.62
N THR A 72 40.77 -80.80 19.04
CA THR A 72 41.13 -80.95 20.46
C THR A 72 41.96 -79.79 21.00
N ALA A 73 42.45 -78.90 20.14
CA ALA A 73 43.31 -77.77 20.52
C ALA A 73 42.50 -76.58 21.04
N SER A 74 43.11 -75.79 21.92
CA SER A 74 42.70 -74.41 22.17
C SER A 74 43.87 -73.50 21.77
N VAL A 75 43.82 -72.99 20.54
CA VAL A 75 44.92 -72.23 19.94
C VAL A 75 44.37 -71.21 18.94
N ALA A 76 44.96 -70.02 18.92
CA ALA A 76 44.50 -68.90 18.08
C ALA A 76 42.98 -68.64 18.21
N ASP A 77 42.23 -68.76 17.12
CA ASP A 77 40.80 -68.49 17.02
C ASP A 77 39.92 -69.74 17.09
N ILE A 78 40.50 -70.90 17.45
CA ILE A 78 39.78 -72.16 17.60
C ILE A 78 39.83 -72.69 19.03
N THR A 79 38.76 -73.38 19.39
CA THR A 79 38.58 -74.06 20.69
C THR A 79 38.17 -75.50 20.44
N PRO A 80 38.22 -76.41 21.44
CA PRO A 80 37.76 -77.77 21.24
C PRO A 80 36.30 -77.86 20.75
N GLY A 81 36.04 -78.72 19.77
CA GLY A 81 34.70 -78.91 19.19
C GLY A 81 34.71 -79.49 17.77
N TYR A 82 33.52 -79.62 17.18
CA TYR A 82 33.37 -80.09 15.80
C TYR A 82 33.59 -78.96 14.79
N TYR A 83 34.44 -79.21 13.80
CA TYR A 83 34.77 -78.28 12.73
C TYR A 83 34.66 -78.98 11.38
N TYR A 84 34.18 -78.24 10.37
CA TYR A 84 34.24 -78.68 8.99
C TYR A 84 35.02 -77.67 8.15
N TRP A 85 35.69 -78.16 7.11
CA TRP A 85 36.41 -77.31 6.16
C TRP A 85 35.46 -76.74 5.10
N LEU A 86 35.49 -75.43 4.91
CA LEU A 86 34.79 -74.73 3.84
C LEU A 86 35.56 -73.45 3.49
N ASP A 87 35.76 -73.20 2.19
CA ASP A 87 36.32 -71.96 1.65
C ASP A 87 37.60 -71.50 2.35
N ASN A 88 38.57 -72.41 2.41
CA ASN A 88 39.89 -72.22 3.02
C ASN A 88 39.90 -71.97 4.53
N LYS A 89 38.84 -72.39 5.24
CA LYS A 89 38.72 -72.19 6.68
C LYS A 89 38.03 -73.35 7.39
N TRP A 90 38.49 -73.67 8.59
CA TRP A 90 37.78 -74.51 9.55
C TRP A 90 36.68 -73.69 10.21
N LEU A 91 35.43 -74.04 9.91
CA LEU A 91 34.25 -73.45 10.52
C LEU A 91 33.71 -74.35 11.62
N ARG A 92 33.43 -73.77 12.78
CA ARG A 92 32.86 -74.50 13.93
C ARG A 92 31.39 -74.79 13.68
N LEU A 93 30.96 -76.02 13.92
CA LEU A 93 29.54 -76.34 14.03
C LEU A 93 29.01 -75.75 15.34
N MET A 94 28.30 -74.61 15.25
CA MET A 94 27.72 -73.95 16.43
C MET A 94 26.43 -74.64 16.86
N SER A 95 26.25 -74.81 18.17
CA SER A 95 24.97 -75.09 18.81
C SER A 95 24.53 -73.89 19.64
N ASN A 96 23.24 -73.83 20.02
CA ASN A 96 22.67 -72.74 20.81
C ASN A 96 23.42 -72.47 22.14
N ALA A 97 24.21 -73.42 22.63
CA ALA A 97 25.02 -73.29 23.85
C ALA A 97 26.31 -72.46 23.67
N ASN A 98 26.69 -72.11 22.44
CA ASN A 98 27.92 -71.37 22.13
C ASN A 98 27.68 -69.87 21.85
N ILE A 99 26.46 -69.36 22.06
CA ILE A 99 26.14 -67.95 21.91
C ILE A 99 26.66 -67.20 23.15
N VAL A 100 27.53 -66.22 22.93
CA VAL A 100 28.13 -65.42 23.99
C VAL A 100 27.05 -64.54 24.65
N ASN A 101 27.10 -64.39 25.98
CA ASN A 101 26.29 -63.42 26.73
C ASN A 101 26.35 -62.03 26.02
N ASN A 102 25.21 -61.34 25.98
CA ASN A 102 25.02 -60.03 25.30
C ASN A 102 24.93 -60.04 23.77
N THR A 103 24.74 -61.20 23.11
CA THR A 103 24.38 -61.23 21.69
C THR A 103 22.90 -60.91 21.51
N VAL A 104 22.57 -59.92 20.67
CA VAL A 104 21.18 -59.64 20.26
C VAL A 104 20.80 -60.58 19.11
N ILE A 105 19.70 -61.29 19.29
CA ILE A 105 19.16 -62.26 18.34
C ILE A 105 17.86 -61.69 17.76
N TRP A 106 17.76 -61.64 16.43
CA TRP A 106 16.51 -61.37 15.74
C TRP A 106 15.77 -62.67 15.43
N ASN A 107 14.53 -62.78 15.88
CA ASN A 107 13.65 -63.88 15.52
C ASN A 107 12.65 -63.43 14.44
N PRO A 108 12.81 -63.88 13.17
CA PRO A 108 11.96 -63.44 12.06
C PRO A 108 10.53 -64.02 12.12
N LEU A 109 10.28 -65.09 12.89
CA LEU A 109 8.94 -65.68 13.02
C LEU A 109 8.07 -64.91 14.02
N SER A 110 8.70 -64.44 15.10
CA SER A 110 8.01 -63.68 16.16
C SER A 110 8.23 -62.17 16.06
N ASN A 111 9.01 -61.72 15.07
CA ASN A 111 9.34 -60.32 14.79
C ASN A 111 9.89 -59.57 16.02
N GLN A 112 10.74 -60.25 16.80
CA GLN A 112 11.26 -59.75 18.07
C GLN A 112 12.79 -59.81 18.13
N PHE A 113 13.39 -58.78 18.74
CA PHE A 113 14.77 -58.80 19.19
C PHE A 113 14.83 -59.32 20.62
N THR A 114 15.74 -60.26 20.88
CA THR A 114 16.01 -60.77 22.23
C THR A 114 17.49 -60.78 22.54
N TYR A 115 17.85 -60.88 23.81
CA TYR A 115 19.21 -61.20 24.25
C TYR A 115 19.18 -62.18 25.42
N ILE A 116 20.27 -62.89 25.66
CA ILE A 116 20.44 -63.73 26.85
C ILE A 116 21.20 -62.93 27.90
N ASP A 117 20.60 -62.76 29.08
CA ASP A 117 21.21 -62.05 30.20
C ASP A 117 22.31 -62.89 30.91
N GLN A 118 23.00 -62.30 31.89
CA GLN A 118 24.08 -62.97 32.63
C GLN A 118 23.62 -64.19 33.43
N ALA A 119 22.31 -64.34 33.66
CA ALA A 119 21.70 -65.48 34.33
C ALA A 119 21.19 -66.55 33.35
N GLY A 120 21.39 -66.35 32.03
CA GLY A 120 20.97 -67.29 31.00
C GLY A 120 19.51 -67.14 30.56
N ASN A 121 18.80 -66.09 30.99
CA ASN A 121 17.40 -65.89 30.62
C ASN A 121 17.26 -65.06 29.34
N THR A 122 16.27 -65.41 28.51
CA THR A 122 15.93 -64.64 27.31
C THR A 122 15.12 -63.40 27.69
N GLN A 123 15.64 -62.23 27.33
CA GLN A 123 15.00 -60.93 27.52
C GLN A 123 14.55 -60.36 26.17
N VAL A 124 13.35 -59.79 26.12
CA VAL A 124 12.79 -59.16 24.91
C VAL A 124 13.15 -57.67 24.88
N ILE A 125 13.67 -57.19 23.75
CA ILE A 125 13.91 -55.78 23.50
C ILE A 125 12.67 -55.22 22.77
N SER A 126 11.77 -54.58 23.52
CA SER A 126 10.60 -53.90 22.95
C SER A 126 10.95 -52.50 22.46
N ILE A 127 11.11 -52.33 21.15
CA ILE A 127 11.35 -51.03 20.52
C ILE A 127 10.21 -50.06 20.82
N SER A 128 8.95 -50.53 20.87
CA SER A 128 7.80 -49.67 21.22
C SER A 128 7.91 -49.11 22.64
N ASN A 129 8.41 -49.90 23.60
CA ASN A 129 8.61 -49.41 24.96
C ASN A 129 9.79 -48.43 25.04
N LEU A 130 10.88 -48.70 24.31
CA LEU A 130 12.02 -47.79 24.24
C LEU A 130 11.64 -46.45 23.62
N VAL A 131 10.87 -46.47 22.54
CA VAL A 131 10.37 -45.25 21.89
C VAL A 131 9.43 -44.49 22.83
N LYS A 132 8.43 -45.15 23.44
CA LYS A 132 7.51 -44.50 24.40
C LYS A 132 8.22 -43.93 25.63
N ALA A 133 9.28 -44.58 26.12
CA ALA A 133 10.07 -44.07 27.24
C ALA A 133 10.92 -42.84 26.88
N ASN A 134 11.12 -42.55 25.60
CA ASN A 134 11.94 -41.45 25.10
C ASN A 134 11.17 -40.49 24.18
N GLU A 135 9.86 -40.70 23.99
CA GLU A 135 8.98 -39.79 23.26
C GLU A 135 8.48 -38.70 24.22
N THR A 136 8.65 -37.44 23.82
CA THR A 136 8.06 -36.29 24.51
C THR A 136 6.64 -36.08 23.98
N LEU A 137 5.63 -36.34 24.81
CA LEU A 137 4.21 -36.19 24.44
C LEU A 137 3.82 -34.71 24.40
N THR A 138 4.02 -34.02 23.28
CA THR A 138 3.55 -32.64 23.08
C THR A 138 2.10 -32.63 22.61
N THR A 139 1.14 -32.59 23.54
CA THR A 139 -0.24 -32.21 23.21
C THR A 139 -0.40 -30.70 23.37
N LEU A 140 -0.91 -30.02 22.34
CA LEU A 140 -1.23 -28.60 22.37
C LEU A 140 -2.74 -28.42 22.22
N ILE A 141 -3.41 -27.97 23.29
CA ILE A 141 -4.86 -27.85 23.35
C ILE A 141 -5.21 -26.38 23.51
N TYR A 142 -6.07 -25.87 22.63
CA TYR A 142 -6.62 -24.52 22.76
C TYR A 142 -7.93 -24.56 23.54
N ASP A 143 -8.02 -23.80 24.63
CA ASP A 143 -9.26 -23.54 25.35
C ASP A 143 -9.89 -22.24 24.80
N PRO A 144 -11.00 -22.32 24.03
CA PRO A 144 -11.64 -21.15 23.45
C PRO A 144 -12.41 -20.29 24.46
N VAL A 145 -12.73 -20.82 25.65
CA VAL A 145 -13.45 -20.07 26.69
C VAL A 145 -12.47 -19.18 27.45
N LEU A 146 -11.27 -19.69 27.71
CA LEU A 146 -10.21 -18.98 28.43
C LEU A 146 -9.17 -18.34 27.50
N ASN A 147 -9.34 -18.45 26.18
CA ASN A 147 -8.40 -18.01 25.15
C ASN A 147 -6.94 -18.38 25.47
N THR A 148 -6.71 -19.64 25.83
CA THR A 148 -5.41 -20.10 26.38
C THR A 148 -4.94 -21.34 25.64
N LEU A 149 -3.65 -21.38 25.31
CA LEU A 149 -2.97 -22.59 24.85
C LEU A 149 -2.48 -23.36 26.08
N ILE A 150 -2.85 -24.63 26.19
CA ILE A 150 -2.39 -25.54 27.23
C ILE A 150 -1.50 -26.58 26.57
N TYR A 151 -0.24 -26.65 26.99
CA TYR A 151 0.66 -27.74 26.62
C TYR A 151 0.99 -28.57 27.86
N GLN A 152 1.04 -29.89 27.71
CA GLN A 152 1.49 -30.78 28.77
C GLN A 152 2.99 -31.06 28.56
N ASP A 153 3.80 -30.85 29.59
CA ASP A 153 5.24 -31.11 29.53
C ASP A 153 5.58 -32.60 29.79
N GLU A 154 6.86 -32.96 29.71
CA GLU A 154 7.33 -34.35 29.84
C GLU A 154 7.07 -34.96 31.23
N LYS A 155 6.68 -34.14 32.21
CA LYS A 155 6.34 -34.57 33.57
C LYS A 155 4.82 -34.70 33.75
N GLY A 156 4.03 -34.51 32.70
CA GLY A 156 2.57 -34.54 32.75
C GLY A 156 1.98 -33.27 33.36
N VAL A 157 2.76 -32.18 33.48
CA VAL A 157 2.29 -30.92 34.04
C VAL A 157 1.75 -30.04 32.93
N ASN A 158 0.51 -29.56 33.11
CA ASN A 158 -0.12 -28.64 32.18
C ASN A 158 0.41 -27.23 32.39
N ASN A 159 1.03 -26.69 31.36
CA ASN A 159 1.52 -25.33 31.28
C ASN A 159 0.60 -24.52 30.38
N SER A 160 0.11 -23.39 30.88
CA SER A 160 -0.84 -22.52 30.19
C SER A 160 -0.17 -21.25 29.68
N VAL A 161 -0.30 -20.99 28.38
CA VAL A 161 0.07 -19.72 27.73
C VAL A 161 -1.22 -18.99 27.39
N ASN A 162 -1.50 -17.90 28.10
CA ASN A 162 -2.64 -17.04 27.81
C ASN A 162 -2.38 -16.30 26.48
N LEU A 163 -3.30 -16.37 25.51
CA LEU A 163 -3.16 -15.70 24.20
C LEU A 163 -3.58 -14.22 24.25
N ASP A 164 -4.21 -13.78 25.34
CA ASP A 164 -4.49 -12.37 25.61
C ASP A 164 -3.23 -11.62 26.10
N LEU A 165 -2.12 -11.76 25.37
CA LEU A 165 -0.85 -11.08 25.66
C LEU A 165 -0.93 -9.56 25.48
N VAL A 166 -2.07 -9.05 24.98
CA VAL A 166 -2.28 -7.63 24.66
C VAL A 166 -3.33 -6.98 25.58
N SER A 167 -4.35 -7.69 26.07
CA SER A 167 -5.48 -7.07 26.79
C SER A 167 -5.12 -6.48 28.16
N LYS A 168 -4.04 -6.93 28.81
CA LYS A 168 -3.53 -6.31 30.05
C LYS A 168 -2.66 -5.06 29.82
N ASN A 169 -2.29 -4.78 28.57
CA ASN A 169 -1.50 -3.62 28.16
C ASN A 169 -2.18 -2.78 27.05
N GLU A 170 -3.44 -3.04 26.71
CA GLU A 170 -4.20 -2.13 25.85
C GLU A 170 -4.59 -0.87 26.64
N THR A 171 -3.83 0.20 26.40
CA THR A 171 -4.09 1.54 26.91
C THR A 171 -5.26 2.14 26.15
N LEU A 172 -6.48 1.90 26.60
CA LEU A 172 -7.65 2.54 26.00
C LEU A 172 -7.67 4.02 26.39
N THR A 173 -7.11 4.86 25.54
CA THR A 173 -7.24 6.32 25.64
C THR A 173 -8.71 6.70 25.42
N LYS A 174 -9.43 7.03 26.49
CA LYS A 174 -10.83 7.39 26.41
C LYS A 174 -10.98 8.90 26.29
N PHE A 175 -11.50 9.36 25.15
CA PHE A 175 -12.03 10.70 25.00
C PHE A 175 -13.54 10.65 25.18
N ALA A 176 -14.05 11.42 26.15
CA ALA A 176 -15.48 11.53 26.42
C ALA A 176 -15.88 13.00 26.49
N TYR A 177 -16.86 13.38 25.68
CA TYR A 177 -17.48 14.69 25.78
C TYR A 177 -18.61 14.64 26.81
N ASP A 178 -18.52 15.49 27.84
CA ASP A 178 -19.59 15.71 28.79
C ASP A 178 -20.42 16.90 28.32
N ALA A 179 -21.61 16.61 27.78
CA ALA A 179 -22.49 17.64 27.25
C ALA A 179 -23.11 18.55 28.33
N ILE A 180 -23.18 18.10 29.58
CA ILE A 180 -23.72 18.86 30.70
C ILE A 180 -22.65 19.82 31.22
N ALA A 181 -21.42 19.31 31.41
CA ALA A 181 -20.29 20.10 31.87
C ALA A 181 -19.60 20.91 30.76
N LYS A 182 -19.95 20.66 29.48
CA LYS A 182 -19.30 21.24 28.28
C LYS A 182 -17.78 21.03 28.26
N THR A 183 -17.31 19.87 28.72
CA THR A 183 -15.89 19.54 28.81
C THR A 183 -15.55 18.33 27.94
N LEU A 184 -14.39 18.35 27.29
CA LEU A 184 -13.80 17.18 26.68
C LEU A 184 -12.83 16.59 27.70
N ASN A 185 -13.19 15.41 28.20
CA ASN A 185 -12.42 14.70 29.20
C ASN A 185 -11.53 13.69 28.50
N TYR A 186 -10.23 13.87 28.67
CA TYR A 186 -9.19 12.94 28.26
C TYR A 186 -8.73 12.16 29.49
N GLN A 187 -8.80 10.84 29.48
CA GLN A 187 -8.20 10.01 30.51
C GLN A 187 -6.92 9.35 29.97
N ASP A 188 -5.79 9.62 30.62
CA ASP A 188 -4.49 9.08 30.22
C ASP A 188 -4.32 7.60 30.62
N GLU A 189 -3.24 6.99 30.15
CA GLU A 189 -2.89 5.59 30.39
C GLU A 189 -2.65 5.22 31.87
N ARG A 190 -2.59 6.22 32.76
CA ARG A 190 -2.47 6.05 34.22
C ARG A 190 -3.80 6.26 34.94
N GLY A 191 -4.89 6.44 34.19
CA GLY A 191 -6.23 6.68 34.72
C GLY A 191 -6.46 8.12 35.17
N VAL A 192 -5.54 9.05 34.87
CA VAL A 192 -5.65 10.46 35.26
C VAL A 192 -6.49 11.20 34.21
N THR A 193 -7.63 11.75 34.64
CA THR A 193 -8.51 12.53 33.77
C THR A 193 -8.06 13.99 33.73
N THR A 194 -7.74 14.49 32.54
CA THR A 194 -7.54 15.90 32.23
C THR A 194 -8.77 16.42 31.50
N SER A 195 -9.41 17.45 32.06
CA SER A 195 -10.59 18.07 31.48
C SER A 195 -10.20 19.34 30.74
N LEU A 196 -10.48 19.39 29.43
CA LEU A 196 -10.42 20.62 28.66
C LEU A 196 -11.81 21.24 28.66
N ASN A 197 -11.95 22.41 29.28
CA ASN A 197 -13.20 23.15 29.28
C ASN A 197 -13.43 23.77 27.89
N LEU A 198 -14.49 23.33 27.19
CA LEU A 198 -14.79 23.87 25.86
C LEU A 198 -15.46 25.24 25.94
N VAL A 199 -15.95 25.66 27.11
CA VAL A 199 -16.39 27.05 27.34
C VAL A 199 -15.24 28.04 27.09
N ASP A 200 -13.98 27.63 27.28
CA ASP A 200 -12.83 28.49 27.00
C ASP A 200 -12.40 28.50 25.52
N LEU A 201 -12.82 27.49 24.73
CA LEU A 201 -12.47 27.37 23.30
C LEU A 201 -13.59 27.88 22.37
N VAL A 202 -14.83 27.77 22.83
CA VAL A 202 -16.03 28.39 22.26
C VAL A 202 -16.80 28.96 23.44
N GLY A 203 -16.46 30.21 23.80
CA GLY A 203 -17.23 31.00 24.75
C GLY A 203 -18.72 30.96 24.41
N ASP A 204 -19.57 31.13 25.41
CA ASP A 204 -21.03 31.19 25.29
C ASP A 204 -21.53 32.35 24.36
N ALA A 205 -21.19 32.33 23.08
CA ALA A 205 -21.43 33.37 22.10
C ALA A 205 -21.85 32.79 20.75
N GLU A 206 -22.82 31.88 20.76
CA GLU A 206 -23.78 31.83 19.65
C GLU A 206 -25.18 32.03 20.22
N THR A 207 -25.69 33.25 20.10
CA THR A 207 -27.13 33.50 20.26
C THR A 207 -27.72 33.79 18.89
N LYS A 208 -28.66 32.93 18.49
CA LYS A 208 -29.17 32.80 17.12
C LYS A 208 -29.75 34.11 16.60
N THR A 209 -29.21 34.63 15.49
CA THR A 209 -29.80 35.73 14.72
C THR A 209 -31.16 35.30 14.17
N SER A 210 -32.20 36.13 14.31
CA SER A 210 -33.56 35.77 13.88
C SER A 210 -34.22 36.86 13.04
N PHE A 211 -34.94 36.44 11.99
CA PHE A 211 -35.90 37.26 11.26
C PHE A 211 -37.32 36.80 11.59
N ILE A 212 -38.17 37.73 12.02
CA ILE A 212 -39.56 37.45 12.40
C ILE A 212 -40.48 38.27 11.50
N TYR A 213 -41.32 37.57 10.73
CA TYR A 213 -42.37 38.20 9.92
C TYR A 213 -43.67 38.30 10.72
N ASP A 214 -44.22 39.51 10.81
CA ASP A 214 -45.55 39.75 11.35
C ASP A 214 -46.55 39.91 10.19
N PRO A 215 -47.44 38.91 9.95
CA PRO A 215 -48.40 38.97 8.85
C PRO A 215 -49.52 39.99 9.05
N ILE A 216 -49.79 40.42 10.29
CA ILE A 216 -50.84 41.39 10.62
C ILE A 216 -50.28 42.80 10.43
N ALA A 217 -49.11 43.07 11.01
CA ALA A 217 -48.44 44.36 10.86
C ALA A 217 -47.75 44.52 9.49
N LYS A 218 -47.59 43.43 8.72
CA LYS A 218 -46.84 43.36 7.46
C LYS A 218 -45.41 43.91 7.58
N THR A 219 -44.74 43.57 8.67
CA THR A 219 -43.36 43.98 8.93
C THR A 219 -42.44 42.77 9.01
N LEU A 220 -41.16 42.98 8.67
CA LEU A 220 -40.09 42.01 8.93
C LEU A 220 -39.14 42.61 9.97
N THR A 221 -39.02 41.95 11.11
CA THR A 221 -38.16 42.38 12.21
C THR A 221 -36.89 41.56 12.25
N TYR A 222 -35.74 42.23 12.20
CA TYR A 222 -34.42 41.64 12.36
C TYR A 222 -33.89 41.89 13.77
N ASN A 223 -33.60 40.80 14.49
CA ASN A 223 -32.97 40.85 15.81
C ASN A 223 -31.49 40.50 15.66
N ALA A 224 -30.62 41.49 15.82
CA ALA A 224 -29.18 41.30 15.82
C ALA A 224 -28.70 40.70 17.15
N GLU A 225 -27.62 39.93 17.10
CA GLU A 225 -27.09 39.15 18.23
C GLU A 225 -26.72 40.00 19.47
N LYS A 226 -26.29 41.25 19.26
CA LYS A 226 -25.67 42.05 20.32
C LYS A 226 -26.62 43.10 20.91
N GLY A 227 -27.77 42.68 21.42
CA GLY A 227 -28.65 43.48 22.30
C GLY A 227 -29.07 44.86 21.76
N THR A 228 -28.89 45.13 20.47
CA THR A 228 -29.33 46.35 19.82
C THR A 228 -30.82 46.26 19.52
N ILE A 229 -31.47 47.43 19.56
CA ILE A 229 -32.91 47.56 19.28
C ILE A 229 -33.22 46.92 17.91
N PRO A 230 -34.24 46.05 17.82
CA PRO A 230 -34.59 45.37 16.57
C PRO A 230 -34.82 46.33 15.41
N THR A 231 -34.31 45.99 14.22
CA THR A 231 -34.58 46.74 13.00
C THR A 231 -35.88 46.23 12.39
N VAL A 232 -36.90 47.10 12.29
CA VAL A 232 -38.21 46.74 11.71
C VAL A 232 -38.32 47.36 10.32
N LEU A 233 -38.53 46.52 9.30
CA LEU A 233 -38.81 46.96 7.93
C LEU A 233 -40.31 46.82 7.64
N ASN A 234 -40.97 47.92 7.25
CA ASN A 234 -42.37 47.92 6.82
C ASN A 234 -42.47 47.51 5.35
N LEU A 235 -43.14 46.40 5.06
CA LEU A 235 -43.25 45.90 3.70
C LEU A 235 -44.31 46.65 2.89
N VAL A 236 -45.22 47.40 3.53
CA VAL A 236 -46.26 48.16 2.80
C VAL A 236 -45.64 49.32 2.01
N ASP A 237 -44.64 49.98 2.57
CA ASP A 237 -43.94 51.12 1.94
C ASP A 237 -43.11 50.69 0.71
N LEU A 238 -42.76 49.40 0.62
CA LEU A 238 -41.96 48.86 -0.48
C LEU A 238 -42.82 48.44 -1.69
N VAL A 239 -44.14 48.28 -1.53
CA VAL A 239 -45.05 47.80 -2.59
C VAL A 239 -46.27 48.68 -2.87
N GLY A 240 -46.35 49.90 -2.34
CA GLY A 240 -47.51 50.76 -2.63
C GLY A 240 -47.25 52.26 -2.65
N GLU A 241 -47.50 52.84 -3.84
CA GLU A 241 -48.10 54.16 -4.09
C GLU A 241 -47.19 55.24 -4.70
N SER A 242 -47.28 55.39 -6.03
CA SER A 242 -47.47 56.71 -6.69
C SER A 242 -47.59 56.57 -8.21
N VAL A 243 -48.77 56.16 -8.70
CA VAL A 243 -49.19 56.60 -10.04
C VAL A 243 -50.12 57.79 -9.81
N LYS A 244 -49.56 59.00 -9.80
CA LYS A 244 -50.36 60.23 -9.71
C LYS A 244 -50.82 60.58 -11.12
N THR A 245 -52.11 60.47 -11.40
CA THR A 245 -52.70 60.99 -12.64
C THR A 245 -53.29 62.37 -12.42
N GLY A 246 -53.04 63.27 -13.38
CA GLY A 246 -53.66 64.59 -13.45
C GLY A 246 -53.74 65.05 -14.91
N ASN A 247 -54.60 66.04 -15.16
CA ASN A 247 -54.76 66.75 -16.44
C ASN A 247 -55.00 65.84 -17.66
N GLY A 248 -56.22 65.31 -17.81
CA GLY A 248 -56.62 64.52 -18.98
C GLY A 248 -56.39 63.01 -18.89
N LEU A 249 -55.68 62.54 -17.85
CA LEU A 249 -55.41 61.12 -17.60
C LEU A 249 -56.32 60.55 -16.50
N THR A 250 -56.76 59.32 -16.68
CA THR A 250 -57.53 58.53 -15.70
C THR A 250 -56.85 57.20 -15.44
N VAL A 251 -56.98 56.67 -14.22
CA VAL A 251 -56.58 55.30 -13.88
C VAL A 251 -57.82 54.45 -13.72
N ASP A 252 -57.89 53.32 -14.43
CA ASP A 252 -58.98 52.37 -14.25
C ASP A 252 -58.78 51.47 -13.02
N ALA A 253 -59.79 50.67 -12.67
CA ALA A 253 -59.74 49.76 -11.52
C ALA A 253 -58.61 48.70 -11.60
N SER A 254 -58.05 48.48 -12.80
CA SER A 254 -56.89 47.60 -13.06
C SER A 254 -55.53 48.30 -12.99
N LYS A 255 -55.49 49.58 -12.62
CA LYS A 255 -54.28 50.42 -12.51
C LYS A 255 -53.60 50.75 -13.85
N THR A 256 -54.33 50.70 -14.97
CA THR A 256 -53.82 51.15 -16.27
C THR A 256 -54.08 52.64 -16.44
N ILE A 257 -53.11 53.40 -16.99
CA ILE A 257 -53.27 54.84 -17.27
C ILE A 257 -53.86 55.01 -18.68
N GLY A 258 -55.03 55.65 -18.77
CA GLY A 258 -55.70 55.98 -20.03
C GLY A 258 -55.94 57.49 -20.21
N LEU A 259 -56.20 57.91 -21.45
CA LEU A 259 -56.64 59.27 -21.80
C LEU A 259 -58.18 59.35 -21.68
N GLY A 260 -58.71 60.44 -21.11
CA GLY A 260 -60.17 60.63 -21.00
C GLY A 260 -60.67 61.41 -19.77
N GLY A 261 -59.77 61.91 -18.92
CA GLY A 261 -60.13 62.76 -17.79
C GLY A 261 -60.37 64.22 -18.20
N THR A 262 -60.90 65.04 -17.29
CA THR A 262 -60.99 66.49 -17.49
C THR A 262 -59.58 67.11 -17.55
N LEU A 263 -59.33 67.97 -18.53
CA LEU A 263 -58.12 68.78 -18.60
C LEU A 263 -58.27 69.96 -17.62
N THR A 264 -57.45 69.98 -16.57
CA THR A 264 -57.49 70.97 -15.50
C THR A 264 -56.42 72.06 -15.67
N SER A 265 -55.60 71.99 -16.73
CA SER A 265 -54.61 73.00 -17.11
C SER A 265 -54.39 73.01 -18.63
N ASN A 266 -53.88 74.14 -19.17
CA ASN A 266 -53.58 74.25 -20.60
C ASN A 266 -52.62 73.14 -21.03
N THR A 267 -52.98 72.42 -22.09
CA THR A 267 -52.21 71.28 -22.61
C THR A 267 -51.93 71.48 -24.09
N THR A 268 -50.65 71.52 -24.46
CA THR A 268 -50.21 71.60 -25.85
C THR A 268 -50.09 70.20 -26.42
N ILE A 269 -50.87 69.87 -27.45
CA ILE A 269 -50.77 68.59 -28.17
C ILE A 269 -49.95 68.82 -29.44
N ALA A 270 -48.70 68.34 -29.47
CA ALA A 270 -47.85 68.39 -30.64
C ALA A 270 -48.06 67.13 -31.50
N THR A 271 -48.61 67.27 -32.71
CA THR A 271 -48.77 66.13 -33.64
C THR A 271 -47.71 66.21 -34.74
N ALA A 272 -46.69 65.35 -34.65
CA ALA A 272 -45.73 65.17 -35.74
C ALA A 272 -46.38 64.33 -36.87
N GLY A 273 -47.27 64.95 -37.64
CA GLY A 273 -47.87 64.35 -38.85
C GLY A 273 -49.15 63.52 -38.66
N ASN A 274 -49.81 63.60 -37.50
CA ASN A 274 -51.08 62.90 -37.24
C ASN A 274 -52.29 63.87 -37.24
N THR A 275 -53.43 63.42 -37.80
CA THR A 275 -54.70 64.16 -37.83
C THR A 275 -55.48 64.01 -36.51
N ILE A 276 -55.96 65.11 -35.94
CA ILE A 276 -56.90 65.08 -34.80
C ILE A 276 -58.33 65.02 -35.35
N ALA A 277 -59.05 63.92 -35.12
CA ALA A 277 -60.46 63.81 -35.47
C ALA A 277 -61.34 64.26 -34.28
N ILE A 278 -62.14 65.31 -34.47
CA ILE A 278 -63.15 65.74 -33.50
C ILE A 278 -64.49 65.12 -33.93
N SER A 279 -64.90 64.01 -33.31
CA SER A 279 -66.21 63.40 -33.59
C SER A 279 -67.31 64.09 -32.77
N GLY A 280 -68.49 64.32 -33.38
CA GLY A 280 -69.65 64.95 -32.72
C GLY A 280 -69.99 66.38 -33.15
N LEU A 281 -69.25 67.01 -34.08
CA LEU A 281 -69.73 68.21 -34.80
C LEU A 281 -70.76 67.82 -35.87
N SER A 282 -71.88 67.26 -35.44
CA SER A 282 -72.99 66.94 -36.33
C SER A 282 -74.29 67.15 -35.59
N ASN A 283 -75.05 68.16 -36.01
CA ASN A 283 -76.48 68.04 -35.88
C ASN A 283 -77.24 68.83 -36.96
N ILE A 284 -78.04 68.05 -37.71
CA ILE A 284 -79.33 68.38 -38.33
C ILE A 284 -79.42 69.55 -39.34
N GLY A 285 -79.32 69.21 -40.63
CA GLY A 285 -80.15 69.82 -41.69
C GLY A 285 -79.40 70.51 -42.85
N THR A 286 -79.50 69.92 -44.05
CA THR A 286 -79.13 70.43 -45.41
C THR A 286 -77.71 71.01 -45.63
N PRO A 287 -77.01 70.66 -46.73
CA PRO A 287 -75.60 70.99 -46.90
C PRO A 287 -75.41 72.46 -47.28
N ILE A 288 -75.20 73.30 -46.27
CA ILE A 288 -74.44 74.53 -46.39
C ILE A 288 -73.23 74.36 -45.48
N ASP A 289 -72.04 74.20 -46.08
CA ASP A 289 -70.80 74.02 -45.35
C ASP A 289 -70.58 75.23 -44.42
N ASN A 290 -70.62 74.99 -43.12
CA ASN A 290 -70.17 75.96 -42.13
C ASN A 290 -68.65 75.81 -41.99
N ILE A 291 -67.92 76.92 -41.97
CA ILE A 291 -66.47 76.91 -41.76
C ILE A 291 -66.23 76.85 -40.25
N VAL A 292 -65.39 75.91 -39.80
CA VAL A 292 -64.88 75.91 -38.44
C VAL A 292 -63.72 76.90 -38.38
N VAL A 293 -63.89 77.98 -37.60
CA VAL A 293 -62.83 78.95 -37.34
C VAL A 293 -62.53 78.96 -35.86
N SER A 294 -61.26 79.15 -35.50
CA SER A 294 -60.88 79.48 -34.14
C SER A 294 -61.23 80.94 -33.86
N ASP A 295 -61.96 81.20 -32.78
CA ASP A 295 -62.09 82.56 -32.27
C ASP A 295 -60.69 83.06 -31.84
N PRO A 296 -60.16 84.14 -32.42
CA PRO A 296 -58.78 84.56 -32.21
C PRO A 296 -58.51 85.07 -30.78
N THR A 297 -59.56 85.37 -30.01
CA THR A 297 -59.45 85.91 -28.65
C THR A 297 -59.58 84.83 -27.58
N SER A 298 -60.41 83.81 -27.82
CA SER A 298 -60.68 82.74 -26.85
C SER A 298 -60.07 81.38 -27.22
N GLY A 299 -59.61 81.17 -28.46
CA GLY A 299 -59.03 79.92 -28.94
C GLY A 299 -60.02 78.77 -29.09
N VAL A 300 -61.31 78.99 -28.79
CA VAL A 300 -62.38 78.01 -28.97
C VAL A 300 -62.76 77.93 -30.45
N LEU A 301 -62.91 76.71 -30.97
CA LEU A 301 -63.42 76.47 -32.32
C LEU A 301 -64.91 76.76 -32.37
N LYS A 302 -65.35 77.62 -33.31
CA LYS A 302 -66.74 77.94 -33.59
C LYS A 302 -67.07 77.65 -35.05
N THR A 303 -68.33 77.40 -35.36
CA THR A 303 -68.82 77.31 -36.74
C THR A 303 -69.38 78.66 -37.16
N ILE A 304 -68.92 79.20 -38.29
CA ILE A 304 -69.53 80.35 -38.96
C ILE A 304 -70.24 79.86 -40.22
N SER A 305 -71.45 80.35 -40.46
CA SER A 305 -72.16 80.00 -41.68
C SER A 305 -71.64 80.78 -42.88
N ILE A 306 -71.53 80.11 -44.03
CA ILE A 306 -70.95 80.71 -45.23
C ILE A 306 -71.75 81.92 -45.76
N VAL A 307 -73.01 82.07 -45.33
CA VAL A 307 -73.88 83.21 -45.65
C VAL A 307 -73.55 84.49 -44.86
N ASP A 308 -72.74 84.40 -43.79
CA ASP A 308 -72.31 85.55 -42.99
C ASP A 308 -70.99 86.16 -43.50
N LEU A 309 -70.36 85.60 -44.55
CA LEU A 309 -69.19 86.20 -45.20
C LEU A 309 -69.65 87.22 -46.25
N ALA A 310 -69.46 88.52 -45.96
CA ALA A 310 -69.70 89.58 -46.93
C ALA A 310 -68.83 89.40 -48.20
N PRO A 311 -69.35 89.64 -49.43
CA PRO A 311 -68.62 89.37 -50.66
C PRO A 311 -67.44 90.34 -50.85
N VAL A 312 -66.23 89.79 -51.01
CA VAL A 312 -65.01 90.55 -51.36
C VAL A 312 -65.02 90.84 -52.86
N THR A 313 -65.26 92.10 -53.25
CA THR A 313 -65.39 92.56 -54.64
C THR A 313 -64.15 93.28 -55.21
N SER A 314 -62.94 93.07 -54.68
CA SER A 314 -61.71 93.53 -55.35
C SER A 314 -60.46 92.75 -54.95
N VAL A 315 -59.72 92.23 -55.94
CA VAL A 315 -58.32 91.82 -55.79
C VAL A 315 -57.47 92.96 -56.34
N SER A 316 -56.78 93.67 -55.44
CA SER A 316 -55.72 94.61 -55.79
C SER A 316 -54.51 93.82 -56.24
N THR A 317 -54.21 93.85 -57.54
CA THR A 317 -52.95 93.36 -58.11
C THR A 317 -51.83 94.36 -57.81
N GLY A 318 -50.96 94.02 -56.88
CA GLY A 318 -49.59 94.55 -56.80
C GLY A 318 -48.60 93.73 -57.64
N ILE A 319 -49.04 93.20 -58.79
CA ILE A 319 -48.19 92.49 -59.75
C ILE A 319 -47.87 93.45 -60.89
N ASN A 320 -46.61 93.87 -60.95
CA ASN A 320 -45.98 94.24 -62.21
C ASN A 320 -45.48 92.94 -62.80
N SER A 321 -46.19 92.54 -63.85
CA SER A 321 -46.04 91.42 -64.75
C SER A 321 -44.58 90.99 -65.01
N ASN A 322 -44.30 89.69 -64.90
CA ASN A 322 -44.23 88.86 -66.11
C ASN A 322 -43.93 87.38 -65.77
N GLY A 323 -44.95 86.55 -66.02
CA GLY A 323 -44.75 85.20 -66.54
C GLY A 323 -44.48 84.10 -65.52
N LEU A 324 -45.55 83.49 -65.02
CA LEU A 324 -45.51 82.04 -64.78
C LEU A 324 -46.78 81.39 -65.31
N THR A 325 -46.69 80.99 -66.57
CA THR A 325 -47.66 80.11 -67.22
C THR A 325 -47.35 78.69 -66.79
N ILE A 326 -48.29 78.04 -66.08
CA ILE A 326 -48.20 76.63 -65.75
C ILE A 326 -48.80 75.87 -66.93
N ALA A 327 -47.96 75.22 -67.73
CA ALA A 327 -48.42 74.24 -68.71
C ALA A 327 -48.39 72.83 -68.07
N PRO A 328 -49.44 72.02 -68.26
CA PRO A 328 -49.56 70.73 -67.59
C PRO A 328 -48.90 69.64 -68.43
N THR A 329 -47.84 69.01 -67.94
CA THR A 329 -47.50 67.65 -68.37
C THR A 329 -46.85 66.85 -67.25
N THR A 330 -47.25 65.58 -67.25
CA THR A 330 -46.78 64.46 -66.43
C THR A 330 -45.26 64.31 -66.42
N GLY A 331 -44.68 64.19 -65.23
CA GLY A 331 -43.32 63.72 -65.03
C GLY A 331 -42.41 64.78 -64.40
N ASN A 332 -42.08 64.55 -63.12
CA ASN A 332 -40.98 65.12 -62.35
C ASN A 332 -40.63 66.60 -62.62
N VAL A 333 -41.18 67.47 -61.77
CA VAL A 333 -40.77 68.89 -61.69
C VAL A 333 -39.33 68.95 -61.20
N LYS A 334 -38.42 69.28 -62.12
CA LYS A 334 -37.04 69.65 -61.83
C LYS A 334 -37.05 71.08 -61.29
N VAL A 335 -36.70 71.25 -60.01
CA VAL A 335 -36.48 72.58 -59.42
C VAL A 335 -35.01 72.89 -59.55
N GLU A 336 -34.65 73.73 -60.52
CA GLU A 336 -33.29 74.22 -60.73
C GLU A 336 -33.22 75.63 -60.13
N ILE A 337 -32.51 75.77 -59.01
CA ILE A 337 -32.29 77.07 -58.36
C ILE A 337 -31.13 77.75 -59.10
N ALA A 338 -31.46 78.61 -60.06
CA ALA A 338 -30.48 79.49 -60.66
C ALA A 338 -30.23 80.68 -59.72
N THR A 339 -29.04 80.75 -59.12
CA THR A 339 -28.59 81.99 -58.47
C THR A 339 -28.09 82.96 -59.53
N ALA A 340 -28.61 84.18 -59.49
CA ALA A 340 -28.18 85.27 -60.34
C ALA A 340 -26.73 85.68 -60.04
N ASP A 341 -26.06 86.05 -61.12
CA ASP A 341 -24.79 86.78 -61.22
C ASP A 341 -23.49 85.96 -61.25
N ALA A 342 -22.78 86.15 -62.36
CA ALA A 342 -21.54 85.50 -62.73
C ALA A 342 -20.43 86.53 -62.55
N THR A 343 -19.44 86.28 -61.67
CA THR A 343 -18.03 86.74 -61.83
C THR A 343 -17.05 86.44 -60.67
N THR A 344 -17.41 85.80 -59.55
CA THR A 344 -16.41 85.49 -58.50
C THR A 344 -16.47 84.06 -58.01
N THR A 345 -15.32 83.39 -58.07
CA THR A 345 -14.99 82.08 -57.48
C THR A 345 -15.26 82.07 -55.97
N GLY A 346 -16.36 81.44 -55.56
CA GLY A 346 -16.67 81.14 -54.17
C GLY A 346 -17.21 79.73 -54.04
N SER A 347 -16.43 78.83 -53.43
CA SER A 347 -16.81 77.44 -53.20
C SER A 347 -18.04 77.33 -52.29
N LEU A 348 -19.00 76.49 -52.68
CA LEU A 348 -19.98 75.92 -51.76
C LEU A 348 -19.21 75.16 -50.66
N LYS A 349 -19.44 75.53 -49.39
CA LYS A 349 -18.83 74.83 -48.27
C LYS A 349 -19.56 73.51 -48.03
N ASN A 350 -18.76 72.49 -47.73
CA ASN A 350 -19.14 71.09 -47.48
C ASN A 350 -19.99 70.87 -46.20
N THR A 351 -20.63 71.89 -45.65
CA THR A 351 -21.42 71.76 -44.42
C THR A 351 -22.85 71.24 -44.67
N ASP A 352 -23.30 71.22 -45.92
CA ASP A 352 -24.72 70.98 -46.24
C ASP A 352 -25.01 69.54 -46.72
N PHE A 353 -24.01 68.65 -46.80
CA PHE A 353 -24.20 67.27 -47.29
C PHE A 353 -23.34 66.22 -46.55
N ALA A 354 -23.64 65.98 -45.28
CA ALA A 354 -22.92 65.03 -44.43
C ALA A 354 -23.41 63.56 -44.53
N ILE A 355 -23.69 63.01 -45.73
CA ILE A 355 -24.09 61.58 -45.86
C ILE A 355 -23.32 60.79 -46.94
N PHE A 356 -22.55 61.43 -47.82
CA PHE A 356 -21.69 60.67 -48.75
C PHE A 356 -20.22 60.92 -48.47
N ASN A 357 -19.60 59.94 -47.80
CA ASN A 357 -18.18 59.89 -47.47
C ASN A 357 -17.29 59.61 -48.70
N ASN A 358 -17.64 60.16 -49.87
CA ASN A 358 -16.83 60.05 -51.07
C ASN A 358 -16.33 61.43 -51.47
N LYS A 359 -15.01 61.59 -51.45
CA LYS A 359 -14.31 62.83 -51.78
C LYS A 359 -14.59 63.14 -53.26
N ILE A 360 -15.45 64.12 -53.53
CA ILE A 360 -15.66 64.63 -54.89
C ILE A 360 -14.37 65.34 -55.32
N GLY A 361 -13.65 64.74 -56.28
CA GLY A 361 -12.50 65.36 -56.93
C GLY A 361 -12.90 66.59 -57.73
N SER A 362 -12.01 67.59 -57.79
CA SER A 362 -12.25 68.86 -58.49
C SER A 362 -12.54 68.66 -59.97
N VAL A 363 -13.54 69.39 -60.48
CA VAL A 363 -13.91 69.40 -61.90
C VAL A 363 -13.00 70.38 -62.65
N THR A 364 -12.25 69.90 -63.65
CA THR A 364 -11.64 70.74 -64.68
C THR A 364 -12.06 70.23 -66.05
N GLY A 365 -12.78 71.07 -66.79
CA GLY A 365 -13.06 70.88 -68.22
C GLY A 365 -14.34 70.08 -68.52
N ALA A 366 -15.09 70.56 -69.51
CA ALA A 366 -16.40 70.06 -69.89
C ALA A 366 -16.37 68.58 -70.36
N GLY A 367 -17.29 67.78 -69.80
CA GLY A 367 -17.83 66.59 -70.48
C GLY A 367 -17.10 65.27 -70.26
N ALA A 368 -17.04 64.77 -69.02
CA ALA A 368 -17.25 63.36 -68.65
C ALA A 368 -16.95 63.17 -67.15
N ILE A 369 -17.88 62.55 -66.40
CA ILE A 369 -17.58 62.02 -65.08
C ILE A 369 -16.79 60.73 -65.30
N VAL A 370 -15.46 60.81 -65.20
CA VAL A 370 -14.65 59.61 -65.01
C VAL A 370 -14.77 59.25 -63.54
N VAL A 371 -15.53 58.20 -63.23
CA VAL A 371 -15.43 57.53 -61.94
C VAL A 371 -14.06 56.88 -61.93
N ASP A 372 -13.10 57.52 -61.29
CA ASP A 372 -11.80 56.91 -61.06
C ASP A 372 -12.02 55.73 -60.09
N ASN A 373 -12.05 54.53 -60.66
CA ASN A 373 -12.11 53.28 -59.91
C ASN A 373 -10.70 52.73 -59.66
N THR A 374 -9.68 53.59 -59.52
CA THR A 374 -8.44 53.17 -58.89
C THR A 374 -8.67 53.03 -57.39
N ILE A 375 -8.83 51.77 -56.97
CA ILE A 375 -8.71 51.40 -55.56
C ILE A 375 -7.34 51.94 -55.09
N PRO A 376 -7.28 52.82 -54.07
CA PRO A 376 -6.00 53.25 -53.53
C PRO A 376 -5.24 52.01 -53.10
N THR A 377 -3.96 51.93 -53.40
CA THR A 377 -3.06 50.82 -53.04
C THR A 377 -2.92 50.59 -51.54
N ASN A 378 -3.66 51.32 -50.71
CA ASN A 378 -3.97 51.04 -49.30
C ASN A 378 -5.39 51.55 -48.97
N PRO A 379 -6.42 50.69 -48.93
CA PRO A 379 -7.73 51.10 -48.43
C PRO A 379 -7.64 51.29 -46.91
N ILE A 380 -7.84 52.53 -46.43
CA ILE A 380 -8.00 52.79 -44.99
C ILE A 380 -9.47 52.57 -44.65
N VAL A 381 -9.77 51.41 -44.06
CA VAL A 381 -11.11 51.13 -43.51
C VAL A 381 -11.18 51.76 -42.11
N GLY A 382 -11.87 52.90 -42.01
CA GLY A 382 -12.21 53.49 -40.71
C GLY A 382 -13.43 52.77 -40.11
N VAL A 383 -13.20 51.91 -39.12
CA VAL A 383 -14.28 51.32 -38.32
C VAL A 383 -14.65 52.30 -37.21
N ASN A 384 -15.77 52.99 -37.35
CA ASN A 384 -16.32 53.83 -36.28
C ASN A 384 -17.07 52.95 -35.29
N ILE A 385 -16.58 52.82 -34.06
CA ILE A 385 -17.33 52.21 -32.95
C ILE A 385 -18.00 53.35 -32.16
N ALA A 386 -19.26 53.16 -31.79
CA ALA A 386 -20.18 54.17 -31.24
C ALA A 386 -19.79 54.83 -29.89
N ASN A 387 -18.54 54.69 -29.43
CA ASN A 387 -18.09 55.22 -28.13
C ASN A 387 -16.87 56.15 -28.17
N GLY A 388 -16.61 56.81 -29.31
CA GLY A 388 -15.71 57.97 -29.36
C GLY A 388 -14.21 57.72 -29.08
N THR A 389 -13.77 56.50 -28.81
CA THR A 389 -12.35 56.14 -28.73
C THR A 389 -11.90 55.53 -30.04
N THR A 390 -11.05 56.23 -30.79
CA THR A 390 -10.34 55.67 -31.94
C THR A 390 -9.42 54.54 -31.46
N LEU A 391 -9.67 53.30 -31.91
CA LEU A 391 -8.57 52.34 -32.01
C LEU A 391 -7.56 52.99 -32.96
N GLY A 392 -6.36 53.27 -32.46
CA GLY A 392 -5.33 53.95 -33.23
C GLY A 392 -5.18 53.32 -34.62
N VAL A 393 -4.99 54.16 -35.63
CA VAL A 393 -4.62 53.72 -36.98
C VAL A 393 -3.42 52.79 -36.84
N VAL A 394 -3.65 51.48 -36.94
CA VAL A 394 -2.54 50.54 -37.05
C VAL A 394 -2.00 50.76 -38.45
N LYS A 395 -0.85 51.44 -38.56
CA LYS A 395 -0.05 51.39 -39.78
C LYS A 395 0.47 49.96 -39.92
N GLU A 396 -0.35 49.08 -40.44
CA GLU A 396 0.07 47.72 -40.77
C GLU A 396 0.85 47.71 -42.08
N SER A 397 1.80 46.79 -42.18
CA SER A 397 2.59 46.58 -43.39
C SER A 397 1.69 46.02 -44.49
N ALA A 398 1.67 46.66 -45.67
CA ALA A 398 0.94 46.15 -46.86
C ALA A 398 1.45 44.78 -47.34
N ILE A 399 2.65 44.38 -46.91
CA ILE A 399 3.31 43.14 -47.37
C ILE A 399 3.16 42.02 -46.31
N ASN A 400 2.73 42.33 -45.07
CA ASN A 400 2.48 41.32 -44.05
C ASN A 400 1.68 41.88 -42.84
N PRO A 401 0.36 42.12 -42.97
CA PRO A 401 -0.46 42.68 -41.90
C PRO A 401 -0.62 41.67 -40.74
N SER A 402 -0.74 42.18 -39.50
CA SER A 402 -1.11 41.42 -38.30
C SER A 402 -2.60 41.10 -38.25
N VAL A 403 -3.43 41.85 -38.98
CA VAL A 403 -4.87 41.63 -39.10
C VAL A 403 -5.32 41.91 -40.54
N THR A 404 -6.07 40.99 -41.14
CA THR A 404 -6.69 41.14 -42.46
C THR A 404 -8.21 41.23 -42.33
N ILE A 405 -8.88 41.71 -43.38
CA ILE A 405 -10.34 41.64 -43.50
C ILE A 405 -10.66 40.65 -44.62
N ASN A 406 -11.50 39.65 -44.34
CA ASN A 406 -11.89 38.69 -45.37
C ASN A 406 -12.91 39.29 -46.35
N THR A 407 -13.26 38.52 -47.38
CA THR A 407 -14.24 38.91 -48.40
C THR A 407 -15.64 39.21 -47.86
N ASN A 408 -15.93 38.80 -46.62
CA ASN A 408 -17.21 39.03 -45.95
C ASN A 408 -17.17 40.24 -45.00
N GLY A 409 -16.04 40.96 -44.93
CA GLY A 409 -15.88 42.10 -44.03
C GLY A 409 -15.50 41.73 -42.60
N GLU A 410 -15.15 40.47 -42.33
CA GLU A 410 -14.77 40.01 -40.99
C GLU A 410 -13.28 40.27 -40.74
N LEU A 411 -12.96 40.71 -39.53
CA LEU A 411 -11.61 41.00 -39.07
C LEU A 411 -10.92 39.69 -38.63
N ILE A 412 -9.82 39.31 -39.28
CA ILE A 412 -9.08 38.07 -39.04
C ILE A 412 -7.65 38.39 -38.64
N ALA A 413 -7.19 37.84 -37.51
CA ALA A 413 -5.80 37.98 -37.11
C ALA A 413 -4.89 37.04 -37.92
N ASN A 414 -3.77 37.55 -38.45
CA ASN A 414 -2.80 36.77 -39.20
C ASN A 414 -1.88 36.01 -38.23
N ALA A 415 -2.19 34.74 -37.99
CA ALA A 415 -1.49 33.89 -37.02
C ALA A 415 0.05 33.86 -37.16
N ALA A 416 0.61 34.14 -38.34
CA ALA A 416 2.06 34.18 -38.56
C ALA A 416 2.75 35.45 -38.01
N ASN A 417 1.99 36.52 -37.79
CA ASN A 417 2.50 37.85 -37.42
C ASN A 417 2.04 38.33 -36.05
N ILE A 418 1.28 37.51 -35.30
CA ILE A 418 0.86 37.86 -33.94
C ILE A 418 2.00 37.52 -32.98
N ASN A 419 2.65 38.55 -32.45
CA ASN A 419 3.57 38.40 -31.33
C ASN A 419 2.78 38.38 -30.02
N LEU A 420 2.37 37.20 -29.56
CA LEU A 420 1.61 37.03 -28.32
C LEU A 420 2.58 37.19 -27.13
N GLY A 421 2.69 38.41 -26.62
CA GLY A 421 3.50 38.73 -25.43
C GLY A 421 2.90 38.23 -24.10
N GLY A 422 1.86 37.38 -24.13
CA GLY A 422 1.12 36.91 -22.95
C GLY A 422 0.54 35.50 -23.11
N ASP A 423 -0.12 35.01 -22.06
CA ASP A 423 -0.72 33.66 -22.03
C ASP A 423 -1.78 33.48 -23.13
N VAL A 424 -1.65 32.39 -23.88
CA VAL A 424 -2.62 32.00 -24.90
C VAL A 424 -3.73 31.19 -24.23
N ILE A 425 -4.79 31.86 -23.80
CA ILE A 425 -6.00 31.20 -23.30
C ILE A 425 -7.00 31.11 -24.46
N GLY A 426 -7.08 29.94 -25.10
CA GLY A 426 -8.02 29.66 -26.19
C GLY A 426 -8.88 28.42 -25.92
N ALA A 427 -10.02 28.30 -26.61
CA ALA A 427 -10.94 27.16 -26.48
C ALA A 427 -10.21 25.82 -26.66
N ALA A 428 -10.69 24.80 -25.93
CA ALA A 428 -10.00 23.56 -25.54
C ALA A 428 -9.50 22.61 -26.67
N ASN A 429 -9.44 23.05 -27.93
CA ASN A 429 -9.13 22.21 -29.09
C ASN A 429 -8.15 22.81 -30.11
N ALA A 430 -7.48 23.93 -29.81
CA ALA A 430 -6.40 24.43 -30.66
C ALA A 430 -5.02 24.08 -30.06
N ASN A 431 -4.26 23.22 -30.75
CA ASN A 431 -2.80 23.12 -30.54
C ASN A 431 -2.15 24.44 -30.99
N VAL A 432 -2.13 25.46 -30.14
CA VAL A 432 -1.51 26.76 -30.45
C VAL A 432 0.03 26.65 -30.44
N ILE A 433 0.57 25.56 -29.89
CA ILE A 433 2.00 25.29 -29.85
C ILE A 433 2.28 24.09 -30.75
N ALA A 434 3.04 24.30 -31.83
CA ALA A 434 3.44 23.21 -32.72
C ALA A 434 4.40 22.24 -32.00
N PRO A 435 4.41 20.93 -32.34
CA PRO A 435 5.36 19.98 -31.76
C PRO A 435 6.81 20.49 -31.80
N ASN A 436 7.57 20.25 -30.74
CA ASN A 436 8.99 20.60 -30.61
C ASN A 436 9.33 22.11 -30.65
N THR A 437 8.34 23.01 -30.58
CA THR A 437 8.63 24.46 -30.61
C THR A 437 9.06 25.04 -29.27
N ILE A 438 8.80 24.37 -28.14
CA ILE A 438 9.26 24.80 -26.81
C ILE A 438 10.67 24.23 -26.59
N THR A 439 11.67 25.08 -26.80
CA THR A 439 13.08 24.77 -26.55
C THR A 439 13.47 25.17 -25.12
N THR A 440 14.62 24.70 -24.65
CA THR A 440 15.17 25.10 -23.35
C THR A 440 15.27 26.62 -23.20
N ALA A 441 15.73 27.34 -24.23
CA ALA A 441 15.83 28.81 -24.18
C ALA A 441 14.48 29.55 -24.04
N LYS A 442 13.35 28.90 -24.35
CA LYS A 442 12.00 29.47 -24.16
C LYS A 442 11.43 29.24 -22.76
N ILE A 443 12.10 28.42 -21.95
CA ILE A 443 11.75 28.17 -20.55
C ILE A 443 12.89 28.73 -19.71
N LEU A 444 12.62 29.80 -18.95
CA LEU A 444 13.60 30.30 -17.99
C LEU A 444 13.89 29.26 -16.89
N ASP A 445 15.10 29.30 -16.36
CA ASP A 445 15.51 28.42 -15.25
C ASP A 445 14.53 28.54 -14.07
N ALA A 446 14.21 27.40 -13.45
CA ALA A 446 13.24 27.25 -12.35
C ALA A 446 11.77 27.62 -12.66
N ASN A 447 11.41 27.99 -13.89
CA ASN A 447 10.02 28.33 -14.20
C ASN A 447 9.08 27.12 -14.28
N VAL A 448 9.58 25.90 -14.43
CA VAL A 448 8.76 24.67 -14.32
C VAL A 448 8.82 24.17 -12.88
N THR A 449 7.87 24.62 -12.08
CA THR A 449 7.72 24.24 -10.67
C THR A 449 6.88 22.96 -10.54
N THR A 450 6.96 22.29 -9.38
CA THR A 450 6.13 21.11 -9.08
C THR A 450 4.64 21.37 -9.31
N ALA A 451 4.11 22.50 -8.83
CA ALA A 451 2.70 22.88 -9.03
C ALA A 451 2.27 23.06 -10.50
N LYS A 452 3.21 23.27 -11.44
CA LYS A 452 2.95 23.37 -12.88
C LYS A 452 2.93 22.01 -13.57
N ILE A 453 3.30 20.94 -12.85
CA ILE A 453 3.27 19.57 -13.32
C ILE A 453 2.19 18.85 -12.52
N ALA A 454 1.10 18.43 -13.18
CA ALA A 454 0.09 17.64 -12.51
C ALA A 454 0.66 16.30 -12.04
N ASP A 455 0.07 15.74 -10.97
CA ASP A 455 0.47 14.45 -10.44
C ASP A 455 0.43 13.35 -11.53
N ALA A 456 1.41 12.45 -11.49
CA ALA A 456 1.62 11.38 -12.48
C ALA A 456 1.88 11.83 -13.93
N ASN A 457 1.99 13.13 -14.24
CA ASN A 457 2.30 13.57 -15.60
C ASN A 457 3.74 13.31 -16.03
N VAL A 458 4.70 13.17 -15.09
CA VAL A 458 6.07 12.71 -15.39
C VAL A 458 6.13 11.22 -15.05
N THR A 459 5.86 10.38 -16.05
CA THR A 459 5.99 8.92 -15.92
C THR A 459 7.46 8.52 -16.10
N THR A 460 7.81 7.31 -15.66
CA THR A 460 9.18 6.78 -15.80
C THR A 460 9.68 6.78 -17.25
N GLY A 461 8.79 6.59 -18.23
CA GLY A 461 9.14 6.70 -19.66
C GLY A 461 9.44 8.11 -20.16
N LYS A 462 9.12 9.16 -19.39
CA LYS A 462 9.44 10.58 -19.68
C LYS A 462 10.73 11.05 -19.02
N ILE A 463 11.30 10.23 -18.12
CA ILE A 463 12.59 10.45 -17.49
C ILE A 463 13.61 9.67 -18.33
N ALA A 464 14.77 10.29 -18.62
CA ALA A 464 15.83 9.56 -19.33
C ALA A 464 16.17 8.27 -18.56
N PRO A 465 16.19 7.11 -19.23
CA PRO A 465 16.52 5.87 -18.55
C PRO A 465 17.94 5.97 -17.97
N GLY A 466 18.12 5.49 -16.75
CA GLY A 466 19.46 5.28 -16.19
C GLY A 466 20.25 4.25 -17.00
N THR A 467 21.53 4.09 -16.68
CA THR A 467 22.33 2.99 -17.25
C THR A 467 21.81 1.63 -16.76
N ASN A 468 22.28 0.54 -17.38
CA ASN A 468 21.94 -0.81 -16.94
C ASN A 468 22.15 -0.96 -15.42
N ASN A 469 21.20 -1.60 -14.75
CA ASN A 469 21.24 -1.89 -13.32
C ASN A 469 21.27 -0.66 -12.40
N THR A 470 20.63 0.46 -12.76
CA THR A 470 20.50 1.63 -11.86
C THR A 470 19.08 1.82 -11.34
N VAL A 471 18.95 2.42 -10.15
CA VAL A 471 17.68 2.86 -9.57
C VAL A 471 17.73 4.37 -9.31
N LEU A 472 16.59 5.03 -9.49
CA LEU A 472 16.46 6.46 -9.23
C LEU A 472 16.20 6.67 -7.75
N VAL A 473 17.05 7.46 -7.09
CA VAL A 473 16.86 7.82 -5.68
C VAL A 473 16.97 9.32 -5.49
N THR A 474 16.33 9.80 -4.43
CA THR A 474 16.51 11.15 -3.92
C THR A 474 17.45 11.07 -2.72
N ASP A 475 18.56 11.80 -2.74
CA ASP A 475 19.49 11.83 -1.62
C ASP A 475 18.96 12.65 -0.44
N ALA A 476 19.72 12.68 0.66
CA ALA A 476 19.34 13.42 1.87
C ALA A 476 19.24 14.95 1.67
N THR A 477 19.79 15.48 0.58
CA THR A 477 19.70 16.90 0.21
C THR A 477 18.52 17.20 -0.71
N GLY A 478 17.76 16.17 -1.12
CA GLY A 478 16.66 16.28 -2.06
C GLY A 478 17.09 16.18 -3.53
N ALA A 479 18.35 15.89 -3.83
CA ALA A 479 18.84 15.77 -5.20
C ALA A 479 18.53 14.37 -5.77
N VAL A 480 17.96 14.34 -6.97
CA VAL A 480 17.63 13.08 -7.65
C VAL A 480 18.86 12.57 -8.40
N THR A 481 19.26 11.32 -8.15
CA THR A 481 20.43 10.69 -8.76
C THR A 481 20.13 9.26 -9.18
N TRP A 482 20.72 8.81 -10.30
CA TRP A 482 20.75 7.39 -10.65
C TRP A 482 21.90 6.74 -9.91
N ILE A 483 21.61 5.74 -9.09
CA ILE A 483 22.62 4.98 -8.36
C ILE A 483 22.60 3.54 -8.85
N ASP A 484 23.78 2.94 -9.01
CA ASP A 484 23.91 1.52 -9.32
C ASP A 484 23.20 0.69 -8.24
N LYS A 485 22.32 -0.20 -8.65
CA LYS A 485 21.56 -1.08 -7.77
C LYS A 485 22.49 -1.90 -6.86
N ASP A 486 23.69 -2.22 -7.31
CA ASP A 486 24.67 -2.99 -6.55
C ASP A 486 25.41 -2.14 -5.51
N SER A 487 25.34 -0.80 -5.62
CA SER A 487 25.83 0.12 -4.59
C SER A 487 24.96 0.12 -3.32
N PHE A 488 23.74 -0.41 -3.39
CA PHE A 488 22.92 -0.74 -2.21
C PHE A 488 23.44 -2.06 -1.61
N GLY A 489 24.65 -2.02 -1.02
CA GLY A 489 25.30 -3.22 -0.48
C GLY A 489 24.35 -4.06 0.37
N ALA A 490 24.15 -5.34 0.00
CA ALA A 490 23.35 -6.34 0.72
C ALA A 490 21.93 -5.92 1.22
N ILE A 491 21.31 -4.85 0.72
CA ILE A 491 19.94 -4.45 1.13
C ILE A 491 18.86 -5.05 0.20
N ALA A 492 19.13 -6.22 -0.35
CA ALA A 492 18.13 -6.97 -1.10
C ALA A 492 18.19 -8.47 -0.82
N ASP A 493 18.56 -8.89 0.39
CA ASP A 493 18.09 -10.20 0.84
C ASP A 493 16.63 -10.06 1.30
N GLN A 494 15.70 -10.02 0.33
CA GLN A 494 14.25 -10.09 0.62
C GLN A 494 13.85 -11.42 1.28
N VAL A 495 14.76 -12.40 1.29
CA VAL A 495 14.51 -13.71 1.87
C VAL A 495 14.84 -13.69 3.36
N THR A 496 15.97 -13.13 3.79
CA THR A 496 16.42 -13.21 5.18
C THR A 496 16.05 -12.04 6.08
N ILE A 497 15.70 -10.87 5.57
CA ILE A 497 15.38 -9.71 6.42
C ILE A 497 13.91 -9.31 6.23
N SER A 498 13.23 -8.96 7.33
CA SER A 498 11.88 -8.40 7.39
C SER A 498 11.90 -7.05 8.11
N GLY A 499 10.79 -6.32 8.09
CA GLY A 499 10.66 -5.00 8.72
C GLY A 499 10.94 -3.83 7.76
N LEU A 500 10.40 -2.65 8.09
CA LEU A 500 10.46 -1.45 7.24
C LEU A 500 11.65 -0.53 7.57
N GLY A 501 12.49 -0.90 8.53
CA GLY A 501 13.63 -0.10 8.99
C GLY A 501 13.26 1.12 9.84
N THR A 502 12.03 1.18 10.37
CA THR A 502 11.59 2.26 11.27
C THR A 502 11.73 1.83 12.73
N THR A 503 11.69 2.76 13.69
CA THR A 503 11.70 2.41 15.13
C THR A 503 10.57 1.46 15.51
N ALA A 504 9.40 1.59 14.86
CA ALA A 504 8.25 0.72 15.07
C ALA A 504 8.31 -0.60 14.27
N SER A 505 9.12 -0.65 13.21
CA SER A 505 9.30 -1.83 12.35
C SER A 505 10.78 -1.95 11.95
N PRO A 506 11.68 -2.29 12.90
CA PRO A 506 13.10 -2.37 12.62
C PRO A 506 13.39 -3.53 11.66
N PHE A 507 14.54 -3.47 10.99
CA PHE A 507 15.00 -4.61 10.20
C PHE A 507 15.33 -5.79 11.12
N LEU A 508 14.66 -6.92 10.88
CA LEU A 508 14.82 -8.16 11.63
C LEU A 508 15.31 -9.25 10.68
N VAL A 509 16.24 -10.08 11.13
CA VAL A 509 16.55 -11.31 10.39
C VAL A 509 15.44 -12.32 10.68
N LYS A 510 14.82 -12.88 9.62
CA LYS A 510 13.82 -13.94 9.74
C LYS A 510 14.43 -15.17 10.40
N ASP A 511 13.56 -16.00 10.95
CA ASP A 511 13.99 -17.25 11.57
C ASP A 511 14.76 -18.12 10.56
N LEU A 512 15.86 -18.74 11.01
CA LEU A 512 16.83 -19.44 10.16
C LEU A 512 17.48 -18.58 9.05
N GLY A 513 17.34 -17.26 9.09
CA GLY A 513 17.87 -16.35 8.08
C GLY A 513 19.40 -16.35 8.02
N ILE A 514 20.05 -16.53 9.16
CA ILE A 514 21.49 -16.80 9.27
C ILE A 514 21.71 -18.30 9.49
N VAL A 515 22.30 -18.96 8.50
CA VAL A 515 22.76 -20.36 8.58
C VAL A 515 24.28 -20.39 8.55
N THR A 516 24.88 -21.53 8.92
CA THR A 516 26.33 -21.69 9.02
C THR A 516 27.07 -21.30 7.74
N SER A 517 26.55 -21.65 6.56
CA SER A 517 27.19 -21.27 5.28
C SER A 517 27.20 -19.76 4.99
N LYS A 518 26.41 -18.96 5.72
CA LYS A 518 26.38 -17.49 5.61
C LYS A 518 27.33 -16.80 6.60
N LEU A 519 27.91 -17.54 7.54
CA LEU A 519 28.93 -17.04 8.45
C LEU A 519 30.26 -17.71 8.11
N ALA A 520 31.21 -16.91 7.62
CA ALA A 520 32.58 -17.38 7.49
C ALA A 520 33.18 -17.71 8.86
N ASP A 521 34.22 -18.54 8.89
CA ASP A 521 34.96 -18.84 10.11
C ASP A 521 35.46 -17.54 10.76
N GLY A 522 35.16 -17.36 12.06
CA GLY A 522 35.49 -16.15 12.81
C GLY A 522 34.63 -14.91 12.48
N ALA A 523 33.57 -15.04 11.66
CA ALA A 523 32.71 -13.91 11.31
C ALA A 523 32.02 -13.29 12.53
N VAL A 524 31.72 -14.07 13.57
CA VAL A 524 31.17 -13.59 14.84
C VAL A 524 32.31 -13.48 15.84
N THR A 525 32.79 -12.26 16.06
CA THR A 525 33.87 -11.94 16.99
C THR A 525 33.33 -11.42 18.32
N THR A 526 34.17 -11.37 19.36
CA THR A 526 33.78 -10.86 20.68
C THR A 526 33.25 -9.42 20.62
N VAL A 527 33.87 -8.52 19.84
CA VAL A 527 33.36 -7.13 19.70
C VAL A 527 31.97 -7.04 19.05
N LYS A 528 31.55 -8.07 18.30
CA LYS A 528 30.21 -8.15 17.69
C LYS A 528 29.16 -8.68 18.67
N ILE A 529 29.57 -9.22 19.81
CA ILE A 529 28.69 -9.66 20.90
C ILE A 529 29.00 -8.78 22.11
N LEU A 530 28.18 -7.77 22.36
CA LEU A 530 28.33 -6.94 23.57
C LEU A 530 28.22 -7.80 24.84
N ASP A 531 28.87 -7.34 25.90
CA ASP A 531 28.81 -7.98 27.22
C ASP A 531 27.36 -8.18 27.68
N ALA A 532 27.09 -9.32 28.30
CA ALA A 532 25.76 -9.76 28.74
C ALA A 532 24.69 -9.97 27.64
N ASN A 533 25.04 -9.88 26.34
CA ASN A 533 24.06 -10.13 25.28
C ASN A 533 23.72 -11.61 25.10
N VAL A 534 24.61 -12.54 25.45
CA VAL A 534 24.32 -13.99 25.46
C VAL A 534 23.98 -14.39 26.90
N THR A 535 22.68 -14.29 27.23
CA THR A 535 22.15 -14.65 28.54
C THR A 535 21.82 -16.14 28.61
N THR A 536 21.66 -16.69 29.81
CA THR A 536 21.25 -18.09 30.02
C THR A 536 19.98 -18.44 29.24
N ALA A 537 18.94 -17.60 29.29
CA ALA A 537 17.69 -17.81 28.55
C ALA A 537 17.84 -17.83 27.01
N LYS A 538 18.96 -17.34 26.46
CA LYS A 538 19.25 -17.36 25.01
C LYS A 538 20.02 -18.60 24.58
N ILE A 539 20.48 -19.42 25.54
CA ILE A 539 21.13 -20.69 25.32
C ILE A 539 20.13 -21.77 25.75
N ALA A 540 19.68 -22.60 24.81
CA ALA A 540 18.80 -23.72 25.18
C ALA A 540 19.52 -24.68 26.14
N ASP A 541 18.75 -25.36 26.99
CA ASP A 541 19.30 -26.33 27.93
C ASP A 541 20.14 -27.40 27.22
N ALA A 542 21.21 -27.86 27.87
CA ALA A 542 22.20 -28.80 27.33
C ALA A 542 22.95 -28.34 26.06
N ASN A 543 22.75 -27.11 25.55
CA ASN A 543 23.52 -26.63 24.40
C ASN A 543 24.99 -26.33 24.73
N VAL A 544 25.35 -26.08 25.98
CA VAL A 544 26.75 -26.04 26.43
C VAL A 544 27.06 -27.37 27.12
N THR A 545 27.53 -28.34 26.33
CA THR A 545 27.94 -29.65 26.85
C THR A 545 29.36 -29.58 27.42
N THR A 546 29.75 -30.57 28.22
CA THR A 546 31.11 -30.66 28.78
C THR A 546 32.20 -30.67 27.73
N GLY A 547 31.93 -31.17 26.52
CA GLY A 547 32.87 -31.11 25.39
C GLY A 547 33.01 -29.71 24.76
N LYS A 548 32.10 -28.78 25.04
CA LYS A 548 32.14 -27.36 24.62
C LYS A 548 32.80 -26.46 25.67
N ILE A 549 33.00 -26.98 26.88
CA ILE A 549 33.77 -26.35 27.93
C ILE A 549 35.18 -26.90 27.81
N ALA A 550 36.21 -26.04 27.91
CA ALA A 550 37.58 -26.52 27.93
C ALA A 550 37.72 -27.56 29.06
N PRO A 551 38.21 -28.77 28.77
CA PRO A 551 38.35 -29.79 29.80
C PRO A 551 39.32 -29.30 30.87
N GLY A 552 38.99 -29.55 32.14
CA GLY A 552 39.93 -29.39 33.24
C GLY A 552 41.11 -30.36 33.10
N THR A 553 42.17 -30.14 33.88
CA THR A 553 43.26 -31.13 33.99
C THR A 553 42.77 -32.39 34.70
N ASN A 554 43.55 -33.47 34.64
CA ASN A 554 43.23 -34.71 35.35
C ASN A 554 42.86 -34.41 36.80
N ASN A 555 41.79 -35.07 37.27
CA ASN A 555 41.31 -34.97 38.65
C ASN A 555 40.84 -33.57 39.07
N THR A 556 40.36 -32.70 38.17
CA THR A 556 39.79 -31.41 38.56
C THR A 556 38.25 -31.40 38.51
N VAL A 557 37.64 -30.56 39.35
CA VAL A 557 36.20 -30.29 39.39
C VAL A 557 35.99 -28.81 39.12
N LEU A 558 34.99 -28.48 38.31
CA LEU A 558 34.61 -27.10 38.06
C LEU A 558 33.82 -26.57 39.26
N VAL A 559 34.29 -25.49 39.88
CA VAL A 559 33.58 -24.82 40.96
C VAL A 559 33.43 -23.35 40.68
N THR A 560 32.44 -22.76 41.35
CA THR A 560 32.26 -21.32 41.43
C THR A 560 32.62 -20.89 42.85
N ASP A 561 33.54 -19.93 42.98
CA ASP A 561 33.91 -19.40 44.30
C ASP A 561 32.84 -18.43 44.86
N ALA A 562 33.05 -17.93 46.07
CA ALA A 562 32.14 -16.99 46.74
C ALA A 562 32.01 -15.62 46.03
N THR A 563 32.89 -15.31 45.07
CA THR A 563 32.85 -14.09 44.24
C THR A 563 32.16 -14.33 42.89
N GLY A 564 31.78 -15.58 42.58
CA GLY A 564 31.18 -15.96 41.31
C GLY A 564 32.20 -16.35 40.24
N ALA A 565 33.50 -16.42 40.56
CA ALA A 565 34.52 -16.81 39.60
C ALA A 565 34.53 -18.33 39.42
N VAL A 566 34.46 -18.78 38.16
CA VAL A 566 34.48 -20.20 37.80
C VAL A 566 35.92 -20.64 37.61
N THR A 567 36.34 -21.68 38.35
CA THR A 567 37.70 -22.23 38.28
C THR A 567 37.69 -23.75 38.32
N TRP A 568 38.64 -24.38 37.63
CA TRP A 568 38.93 -25.81 37.80
C TRP A 568 39.81 -25.97 39.03
N ILE A 569 39.33 -26.69 40.04
CA ILE A 569 40.07 -26.98 41.26
C ILE A 569 40.37 -28.48 41.32
N ASP A 570 41.58 -28.84 41.77
CA ASP A 570 41.94 -30.24 41.99
C ASP A 570 40.96 -30.88 42.99
N LYS A 571 40.43 -32.06 42.65
CA LYS A 571 39.49 -32.80 43.50
C LYS A 571 40.08 -33.06 44.90
N ASP A 572 41.40 -33.13 45.03
CA ASP A 572 42.12 -33.36 46.27
C ASP A 572 42.21 -32.07 47.13
N SER A 573 41.93 -30.90 46.55
CA SER A 573 41.79 -29.63 47.28
C SER A 573 40.47 -29.53 48.04
N PHE A 574 39.48 -30.35 47.68
CA PHE A 574 38.34 -30.64 48.57
C PHE A 574 38.85 -31.62 49.63
N GLY A 575 39.68 -31.12 50.55
CA GLY A 575 40.36 -31.95 51.56
C GLY A 575 39.42 -33.02 52.11
N ALA A 576 39.89 -34.28 52.10
CA ALA A 576 39.16 -35.50 52.40
C ALA A 576 37.76 -35.28 53.02
N ILE A 577 36.71 -35.26 52.18
CA ILE A 577 35.30 -35.07 52.61
C ILE A 577 34.81 -36.21 53.52
N ALA A 578 35.66 -37.18 53.81
CA ALA A 578 35.73 -37.84 55.10
C ALA A 578 37.19 -38.27 55.28
N ASP A 579 37.80 -37.97 56.42
CA ASP A 579 38.83 -38.88 56.90
C ASP A 579 38.15 -40.24 57.06
N GLN A 580 38.23 -41.09 56.03
CA GLN A 580 37.62 -42.43 56.04
C GLN A 580 38.18 -43.31 57.16
N VAL A 581 39.20 -42.85 57.89
CA VAL A 581 39.74 -43.53 59.07
C VAL A 581 38.95 -43.18 60.33
N THR A 582 38.53 -41.93 60.53
CA THR A 582 37.89 -41.49 61.79
C THR A 582 36.42 -41.14 61.67
N ILE A 583 35.87 -40.88 60.48
CA ILE A 583 34.47 -40.49 60.27
C ILE A 583 33.83 -41.38 59.18
N SER A 584 32.56 -41.73 59.37
CA SER A 584 31.68 -42.48 58.48
C SER A 584 30.39 -41.69 58.25
N GLY A 585 29.59 -42.06 57.24
CA GLY A 585 28.32 -41.40 56.93
C GLY A 585 28.43 -40.43 55.75
N LEU A 586 27.30 -40.17 55.10
CA LEU A 586 27.21 -39.37 53.86
C LEU A 586 26.91 -37.88 54.10
N GLY A 587 26.78 -37.46 55.36
CA GLY A 587 26.46 -36.08 55.73
C GLY A 587 25.01 -35.67 55.47
N THR A 588 24.10 -36.63 55.26
CA THR A 588 22.66 -36.37 55.08
C THR A 588 21.93 -36.53 56.41
N THR A 589 20.69 -36.02 56.51
CA THR A 589 19.84 -36.24 57.70
C THR A 589 19.58 -37.72 57.99
N ALA A 590 19.56 -38.58 56.96
CA ALA A 590 19.40 -40.04 57.11
C ALA A 590 20.74 -40.78 57.34
N SER A 591 21.88 -40.16 57.03
CA SER A 591 23.23 -40.73 57.20
C SER A 591 24.21 -39.62 57.61
N PRO A 592 24.11 -39.11 58.84
CA PRO A 592 24.94 -38.02 59.31
C PRO A 592 26.41 -38.47 59.41
N PHE A 593 27.33 -37.52 59.41
CA PHE A 593 28.73 -37.81 59.71
C PHE A 593 28.87 -38.29 61.15
N LEU A 594 29.37 -39.52 61.33
CA LEU A 594 29.58 -40.19 62.60
C LEU A 594 31.05 -40.55 62.74
N VAL A 595 31.63 -40.29 63.90
CA VAL A 595 32.98 -40.79 64.21
C VAL A 595 32.92 -42.32 64.31
N LYS A 596 33.85 -43.04 63.67
CA LYS A 596 33.96 -44.50 63.80
C LYS A 596 34.38 -44.89 65.23
N ASP A 597 34.05 -46.12 65.62
CA ASP A 597 34.50 -46.68 66.90
C ASP A 597 36.04 -46.60 67.01
N LEU A 598 36.54 -46.18 68.18
CA LEU A 598 37.95 -45.82 68.42
C LEU A 598 38.53 -44.68 67.56
N GLY A 599 37.71 -43.93 66.82
CA GLY A 599 38.16 -42.79 66.00
C GLY A 599 38.73 -41.64 66.84
N ILE A 600 38.18 -41.44 68.04
CA ILE A 600 38.69 -40.55 69.08
C ILE A 600 39.20 -41.41 70.24
N VAL A 601 40.52 -41.40 70.46
CA VAL A 601 41.18 -42.07 71.58
C VAL A 601 41.71 -41.04 72.58
N THR A 602 42.00 -41.47 73.80
CA THR A 602 42.46 -40.58 74.90
C THR A 602 43.70 -39.76 74.54
N SER A 603 44.62 -40.30 73.74
CA SER A 603 45.80 -39.55 73.27
C SER A 603 45.49 -38.41 72.29
N LYS A 604 44.28 -38.40 71.70
CA LYS A 604 43.78 -37.33 70.82
C LYS A 604 42.99 -36.27 71.59
N LEU A 605 42.79 -36.45 72.90
CA LEU A 605 42.04 -35.53 73.75
C LEU A 605 42.99 -34.85 74.74
N ALA A 606 42.99 -33.51 74.76
CA ALA A 606 43.65 -32.77 75.82
C ALA A 606 42.91 -32.93 77.15
N ASP A 607 43.60 -32.71 78.27
CA ASP A 607 42.97 -32.76 79.59
C ASP A 607 41.83 -31.73 79.69
N GLY A 608 40.66 -32.18 80.17
CA GLY A 608 39.43 -31.38 80.20
C GLY A 608 38.75 -31.12 78.84
N ALA A 609 39.22 -31.69 77.72
CA ALA A 609 38.63 -31.45 76.40
C ALA A 609 37.19 -31.97 76.29
N VAL A 610 36.87 -33.10 76.94
CA VAL A 610 35.51 -33.65 77.04
C VAL A 610 34.96 -33.31 78.42
N THR A 611 34.07 -32.32 78.46
CA THR A 611 33.39 -31.88 79.68
C THR A 611 32.05 -32.60 79.83
N THR A 612 31.51 -32.66 81.04
CA THR A 612 30.17 -33.23 81.31
C THR A 612 29.06 -32.57 80.50
N VAL A 613 29.17 -31.27 80.17
CA VAL A 613 28.24 -30.56 79.27
C VAL A 613 28.34 -31.01 77.80
N LYS A 614 29.49 -31.56 77.38
CA LYS A 614 29.75 -32.01 76.00
C LYS A 614 29.33 -33.47 75.77
N ILE A 615 29.02 -34.20 76.85
CA ILE A 615 28.43 -35.53 76.78
C ILE A 615 26.92 -35.32 76.98
N LEU A 616 26.20 -35.06 75.89
CA LEU A 616 24.74 -35.07 75.93
C LEU A 616 24.29 -36.53 76.00
N ASP A 617 23.78 -36.93 77.17
CA ASP A 617 23.07 -38.19 77.47
C ASP A 617 22.06 -38.54 76.33
N ALA A 618 21.88 -39.78 75.85
CA ALA A 618 21.76 -41.02 76.60
C ALA A 618 22.20 -42.25 75.79
N ASN A 619 22.71 -43.26 76.50
CA ASN A 619 23.23 -44.58 76.06
C ASN A 619 24.76 -44.67 75.97
N VAL A 620 25.45 -44.47 77.11
CA VAL A 620 26.72 -45.17 77.36
C VAL A 620 26.42 -46.53 77.97
#